data_AF-A0A955DA83-F1
#
_entry.id   AF-A0A955DA83-F1
#
_cell.length_a   1.000
_cell.length_b   1.000
_cell.length_c   1.000
_cell.angle_alpha   90.00
_cell.angle_beta   90.00
_cell.angle_gamma   90.00
#
_symmetry.space_group_name_H-M   'P 1'
#
loop_
_entity.id
_entity.type
_entity.pdbx_description
1 polymer ?
#
loop_
_entity_poly.entity_id
_entity_poly.type
_entity_poly.pdbx_seq_one_letter_code
_entity_poly.pdbx_strand_id
1 'polypeptide(L)'
;MPDTTDTDDLHTALADARRELDSLRTALDTAERRRQIERALAEADAIDLETASLLTEAAVSQMDEADINAAVGELKRRKPFLFARRTPRSTAMAPRTQHDARAEHLAGAREAAANTGDRAALLRYLRLRRSA
;
A
#
# COMPACT_ATOMS: atom_id res chain seq x y z
N MET A 1 -23.82 38.12 48.81
CA MET A 1 -24.40 36.97 48.10
C MET A 1 -23.43 36.66 46.97
N PRO A 2 -22.67 35.55 47.03
CA PRO A 2 -21.80 35.18 45.93
C PRO A 2 -22.65 34.92 44.68
N ASP A 3 -22.16 35.43 43.54
CA ASP A 3 -22.84 35.47 42.24
C ASP A 3 -23.23 34.07 41.76
N THR A 4 -24.54 33.82 41.67
CA THR A 4 -25.08 32.61 41.04
C THR A 4 -24.78 32.57 39.53
N THR A 5 -24.56 33.73 38.93
CA THR A 5 -24.17 33.92 37.52
C THR A 5 -22.79 33.34 37.21
N ASP A 6 -21.81 33.53 38.10
CA ASP A 6 -20.45 32.99 37.92
C ASP A 6 -20.44 31.45 37.93
N THR A 7 -21.34 30.85 38.73
CA THR A 7 -21.49 29.39 38.80
C THR A 7 -22.16 28.83 37.53
N ASP A 8 -23.17 29.50 36.99
CA ASP A 8 -23.84 29.11 35.73
C ASP A 8 -22.92 29.28 34.51
N ASP A 9 -22.09 30.33 34.49
CA ASP A 9 -21.08 30.54 33.45
C ASP A 9 -20.01 29.44 33.48
N LEU A 10 -19.55 29.05 34.68
CA LEU A 10 -18.64 27.92 34.87
C LEU A 10 -19.24 26.59 34.39
N HIS A 11 -20.51 26.33 34.70
CA HIS A 11 -21.20 25.12 34.24
C HIS A 11 -21.34 25.08 32.72
N THR A 12 -21.64 26.23 32.10
CA THR A 12 -21.76 26.36 30.65
C THR A 12 -20.42 26.12 29.96
N ALA A 13 -19.36 26.79 30.42
CA ALA A 13 -18.01 26.62 29.89
C ALA A 13 -17.52 25.18 30.01
N LEU A 14 -17.84 24.50 31.11
CA LEU A 14 -17.50 23.09 31.31
C LEU A 14 -18.28 22.16 30.37
N ALA A 15 -19.56 22.46 30.10
CA ALA A 15 -20.36 21.70 29.15
C ALA A 15 -19.87 21.90 27.70
N ASP A 16 -19.49 23.11 27.32
CA ASP A 16 -18.88 23.43 26.02
C ASP A 16 -17.54 22.71 25.84
N ALA A 17 -16.65 22.79 26.83
CA ALA A 17 -15.35 22.14 26.79
C ALA A 17 -15.47 20.61 26.69
N ARG A 18 -16.46 20.00 27.35
CA ARG A 18 -16.73 18.55 27.22
C ARG A 18 -17.19 18.18 25.81
N ARG A 19 -18.10 18.97 25.23
CA ARG A 19 -18.56 18.77 23.84
C ARG A 19 -17.40 18.90 22.85
N GLU A 20 -16.52 19.87 23.07
CA GLU A 20 -15.32 20.05 22.25
C GLU A 20 -14.34 18.87 22.40
N LEU A 21 -14.10 18.40 23.62
CA LEU A 21 -13.26 17.23 23.84
C LEU A 21 -13.80 15.98 23.15
N ASP A 22 -15.10 15.74 23.21
CA ASP A 22 -15.72 14.56 22.60
C ASP A 22 -15.69 14.64 21.06
N SER A 23 -15.86 15.84 20.49
CA SER A 23 -15.74 16.04 19.04
C SER A 23 -14.29 15.83 18.56
N LEU A 24 -13.31 16.37 19.28
CA LEU A 24 -11.89 16.20 18.98
C LEU A 24 -11.44 14.74 19.11
N ARG A 25 -11.94 14.01 20.13
CA ARG A 25 -11.68 12.57 20.29
C ARG A 25 -12.22 11.77 19.12
N THR A 26 -13.44 12.07 18.68
CA THR A 26 -14.06 11.40 17.53
C THR A 26 -13.29 11.68 16.24
N ALA A 27 -12.86 12.92 16.03
CA ALA A 27 -12.05 13.31 14.89
C ALA A 27 -10.68 12.60 14.90
N LEU A 28 -10.04 12.51 16.07
CA LEU A 28 -8.77 11.80 16.23
C LEU A 28 -8.92 10.31 15.91
N ASP A 29 -9.91 9.64 16.49
CA ASP A 29 -10.17 8.21 16.23
C ASP A 29 -10.41 7.94 14.74
N THR A 30 -11.17 8.81 14.08
CA THR A 30 -11.42 8.72 12.64
C THR A 30 -10.14 8.89 11.81
N ALA A 31 -9.31 9.87 12.15
CA ALA A 31 -8.05 10.14 11.47
C ALA A 31 -7.04 9.00 11.68
N GLU A 32 -6.95 8.47 12.90
CA GLU A 32 -6.08 7.34 13.23
C GLU A 32 -6.51 6.08 12.48
N ARG A 33 -7.81 5.76 12.46
CA ARG A 33 -8.35 4.63 11.70
C ARG A 33 -8.03 4.74 10.21
N ARG A 34 -8.25 5.91 9.60
CA ARG A 34 -7.93 6.14 8.18
C ARG A 34 -6.43 5.94 7.90
N ARG A 35 -5.56 6.48 8.76
CA ARG A 35 -4.11 6.31 8.64
C ARG A 35 -3.70 4.83 8.75
N GLN A 36 -4.33 4.06 9.63
CA GLN A 36 -4.07 2.62 9.76
C GLN A 36 -4.49 1.85 8.50
N ILE A 37 -5.63 2.18 7.91
CA ILE A 37 -6.12 1.61 6.65
C ILE A 37 -5.14 1.91 5.51
N GLU A 38 -4.76 3.17 5.33
CA GLU A 38 -3.82 3.58 4.27
C GLU A 38 -2.48 2.86 4.41
N ARG A 39 -1.97 2.72 5.64
CA ARG A 39 -0.75 1.97 5.92
C ARG A 39 -0.88 0.49 5.55
N ALA A 40 -1.94 -0.18 5.99
CA ALA A 40 -2.16 -1.59 5.69
C ALA A 40 -2.32 -1.85 4.19
N LEU A 41 -2.98 -0.95 3.47
CA LEU A 41 -3.13 -1.03 2.02
C LEU A 41 -1.82 -0.82 1.27
N ALA A 42 -0.99 0.13 1.71
CA ALA A 42 0.33 0.35 1.15
C ALA A 42 1.24 -0.88 1.38
N GLU A 43 1.22 -1.45 2.59
CA GLU A 43 1.93 -2.70 2.92
C GLU A 43 1.43 -3.91 2.09
N ALA A 44 0.16 -3.89 1.67
CA ALA A 44 -0.44 -4.93 0.83
C ALA A 44 -0.22 -4.76 -0.69
N ASP A 45 0.54 -3.72 -1.11
CA ASP A 45 0.80 -3.31 -2.49
C ASP A 45 -0.46 -2.86 -3.26
N ALA A 46 -1.38 -2.14 -2.62
CA ALA A 46 -2.51 -1.54 -3.32
C ALA A 46 -2.04 -0.55 -4.39
N ILE A 47 -2.56 -0.70 -5.61
CA ILE A 47 -2.26 0.18 -6.76
C ILE A 47 -3.11 1.44 -6.72
N ASP A 48 -4.37 1.29 -6.32
CA ASP A 48 -5.33 2.38 -6.16
C ASP A 48 -5.71 2.48 -4.68
N LEU A 49 -4.96 3.32 -3.95
CA LEU A 49 -5.12 3.51 -2.51
C LEU A 49 -6.46 4.17 -2.17
N GLU A 50 -6.96 5.09 -3.00
CA GLU A 50 -8.20 5.80 -2.73
C GLU A 50 -9.39 4.85 -2.81
N THR A 51 -9.52 4.12 -3.92
CA THR A 51 -10.59 3.13 -4.08
C THR A 51 -10.49 2.03 -3.03
N ALA A 52 -9.28 1.53 -2.75
CA ALA A 52 -9.09 0.49 -1.75
C ALA A 52 -9.39 0.98 -0.32
N SER A 53 -9.09 2.23 0.02
CA SER A 53 -9.41 2.83 1.32
C SER A 53 -10.92 2.89 1.53
N LEU A 54 -11.66 3.44 0.57
CA LEU A 54 -13.12 3.54 0.66
C LEU A 54 -13.79 2.16 0.83
N LEU A 55 -13.32 1.16 0.10
CA LEU A 55 -13.85 -0.21 0.21
C LEU A 55 -13.48 -0.87 1.54
N THR A 56 -12.29 -0.59 2.07
CA THR A 56 -11.84 -1.11 3.36
C THR A 56 -12.60 -0.45 4.51
N GLU A 57 -12.78 0.87 4.48
CA GLU A 57 -13.59 1.61 5.46
C GLU A 57 -15.03 1.09 5.51
N ALA A 58 -15.64 0.87 4.34
CA ALA A 58 -16.99 0.31 4.25
C ALA A 58 -17.07 -1.11 4.81
N ALA A 59 -16.04 -1.93 4.60
CA ALA A 59 -15.98 -3.29 5.13
C ALA A 59 -15.77 -3.30 6.65
N VAL A 60 -14.84 -2.51 7.17
CA VAL A 60 -14.54 -2.39 8.61
C VAL A 60 -15.77 -1.87 9.38
N SER A 61 -16.52 -0.93 8.81
CA SER A 61 -17.74 -0.38 9.43
C SER A 61 -18.88 -1.40 9.55
N GLN A 62 -18.82 -2.53 8.83
CA GLN A 62 -19.79 -3.62 8.90
C GLN A 62 -19.36 -4.76 9.83
N MET A 63 -18.16 -4.67 10.41
CA MET A 63 -17.63 -5.69 11.33
C MET A 63 -18.02 -5.37 12.77
N ASP A 64 -18.37 -6.41 13.54
CA ASP A 64 -18.62 -6.29 14.99
C ASP A 64 -17.34 -5.89 15.74
N GLU A 65 -16.19 -6.39 15.27
CA GLU A 65 -14.86 -6.04 15.76
C GLU A 65 -13.98 -5.58 14.58
N ALA A 66 -13.49 -4.35 14.65
CA ALA A 66 -12.76 -3.72 13.56
C ALA A 66 -11.36 -4.33 13.35
N ASP A 67 -11.25 -5.28 12.42
CA ASP A 67 -9.96 -5.83 11.97
C ASP A 67 -9.63 -5.35 10.55
N ILE A 68 -8.80 -4.31 10.48
CA ILE A 68 -8.33 -3.71 9.23
C ILE A 68 -7.56 -4.72 8.38
N ASN A 69 -6.73 -5.58 8.99
CA ASN A 69 -5.91 -6.53 8.25
C ASN A 69 -6.77 -7.63 7.63
N ALA A 70 -7.78 -8.12 8.37
CA ALA A 70 -8.76 -9.05 7.83
C ALA A 70 -9.55 -8.43 6.67
N ALA A 71 -9.98 -7.17 6.81
CA ALA A 71 -10.70 -6.45 5.76
C ALA A 71 -9.84 -6.27 4.48
N VAL A 72 -8.58 -5.87 4.63
CA VAL A 72 -7.63 -5.74 3.50
C VAL A 72 -7.35 -7.09 2.85
N GLY A 73 -7.15 -8.15 3.65
CA GLY A 73 -6.95 -9.50 3.16
C GLY A 73 -8.15 -10.00 2.34
N GLU A 74 -9.37 -9.77 2.82
CA GLU A 74 -10.58 -10.10 2.09
C GLU A 74 -10.75 -9.27 0.82
N LEU A 75 -10.45 -7.97 0.88
CA LEU A 75 -10.46 -7.11 -0.30
C LEU A 75 -9.49 -7.61 -1.36
N LYS A 76 -8.29 -8.05 -0.97
CA LYS A 76 -7.28 -8.63 -1.88
C LYS A 76 -7.75 -9.94 -2.51
N ARG A 77 -8.45 -10.79 -1.76
CA ARG A 77 -9.07 -12.02 -2.29
C ARG A 77 -10.18 -11.73 -3.31
N ARG A 78 -11.09 -10.80 -2.99
CA ARG A 78 -12.27 -10.50 -3.81
C ARG A 78 -11.98 -9.59 -5.00
N LYS A 79 -11.00 -8.69 -4.87
CA LYS A 79 -10.63 -7.68 -5.86
C LYS A 79 -9.11 -7.64 -6.08
N PRO A 80 -8.50 -8.74 -6.57
CA PRO A 80 -7.05 -8.82 -6.74
C PRO A 80 -6.48 -7.77 -7.70
N PHE A 81 -7.29 -7.24 -8.61
CA PHE A 81 -6.89 -6.18 -9.55
C PHE A 81 -6.53 -4.84 -8.87
N LEU A 82 -6.95 -4.62 -7.61
CA LEU A 82 -6.57 -3.45 -6.83
C LEU A 82 -5.15 -3.58 -6.23
N PHE A 83 -4.55 -4.78 -6.23
CA PHE A 83 -3.26 -5.08 -5.58
C PHE A 83 -2.23 -5.67 -6.53
N ALA A 84 -2.65 -6.30 -7.62
CA ALA A 84 -1.75 -6.96 -8.55
C ALA A 84 -1.07 -5.94 -9.46
N ARG A 85 0.18 -5.58 -9.18
CA ARG A 85 1.06 -4.97 -10.19
C ARG A 85 1.14 -5.93 -11.36
N ARG A 86 0.48 -5.58 -12.48
CA ARG A 86 0.68 -6.30 -13.74
C ARG A 86 2.18 -6.25 -14.04
N THR A 87 2.88 -7.36 -13.83
CA THR A 87 4.12 -7.60 -14.57
C THR A 87 3.76 -7.34 -16.04
N PRO A 88 4.48 -6.47 -16.76
CA PRO A 88 4.19 -6.24 -18.17
C PRO A 88 4.31 -7.59 -18.86
N ARG A 89 3.18 -8.21 -19.18
CA ARG A 89 3.14 -9.36 -20.07
C ARG A 89 3.63 -8.81 -21.40
N SER A 90 4.86 -9.15 -21.77
CA SER A 90 5.37 -8.96 -23.12
C SER A 90 4.30 -9.49 -24.06
N THR A 91 3.61 -8.60 -24.75
CA THR A 91 2.62 -8.99 -25.74
C THR A 91 3.41 -9.62 -26.88
N ALA A 92 3.00 -10.80 -27.35
CA ALA A 92 3.73 -11.57 -28.36
C ALA A 92 3.97 -10.84 -29.70
N MET A 93 3.45 -9.61 -29.84
CA MET A 93 3.54 -8.74 -31.01
C MET A 93 4.17 -7.37 -30.71
N ALA A 94 4.72 -7.14 -29.51
CA ALA A 94 5.50 -5.91 -29.28
C ALA A 94 6.82 -6.01 -30.07
N PRO A 95 7.22 -4.97 -30.83
CA PRO A 95 8.50 -4.97 -31.51
C PRO A 95 9.60 -5.03 -30.44
N ARG A 96 10.28 -6.17 -30.38
CA ARG A 96 11.47 -6.34 -29.54
C ARG A 96 12.45 -5.26 -29.92
N THR A 97 12.68 -4.30 -29.03
CA THR A 97 13.76 -3.34 -29.25
C THR A 97 15.07 -4.12 -29.21
N GLN A 98 16.08 -3.71 -29.99
CA GLN A 98 17.40 -4.35 -29.96
C GLN A 98 18.02 -4.34 -28.55
N HIS A 99 17.54 -3.43 -27.69
CA HIS A 99 17.93 -3.32 -26.29
C HIS A 99 17.37 -4.47 -25.43
N ASP A 100 16.10 -4.86 -25.63
CA ASP A 100 15.46 -5.95 -24.88
C ASP A 100 16.07 -7.30 -25.22
N ALA A 101 16.30 -7.56 -26.52
CA ALA A 101 16.95 -8.79 -26.96
C ALA A 101 18.37 -8.92 -26.38
N ARG A 102 19.13 -7.82 -26.31
CA ARG A 102 20.47 -7.81 -25.70
C ARG A 102 20.42 -8.04 -24.19
N ALA A 103 19.44 -7.48 -23.48
CA ALA A 103 19.25 -7.70 -22.06
C ALA A 103 18.90 -9.18 -21.75
N GLU A 104 18.02 -9.80 -22.56
CA GLU A 104 17.68 -11.23 -22.47
C GLU A 104 18.93 -12.11 -22.69
N HIS A 105 19.75 -11.82 -23.71
CA HIS A 105 20.98 -12.57 -23.97
C HIS A 105 22.03 -12.45 -22.85
N LEU A 106 22.17 -11.26 -22.24
CA LEU A 106 23.08 -11.06 -21.11
C LEU A 106 22.60 -11.80 -19.86
N ALA A 107 21.30 -11.81 -19.60
CA ALA A 107 20.70 -12.55 -18.49
C ALA A 107 20.93 -14.07 -18.63
N GLY A 108 20.68 -14.64 -19.82
CA GLY A 108 20.92 -16.06 -20.08
C GLY A 108 22.40 -16.44 -19.97
N ALA A 109 23.32 -15.59 -20.45
CA ALA A 109 24.76 -15.84 -20.33
C ALA A 109 25.24 -15.80 -18.87
N ARG A 110 24.67 -14.92 -18.03
CA ARG A 110 24.95 -14.86 -16.58
C ARG A 110 24.51 -16.14 -15.88
N GLU A 111 23.29 -16.58 -16.15
CA GLU A 111 22.71 -17.78 -15.54
C GLU A 111 23.48 -19.04 -15.93
N ALA A 112 23.83 -19.18 -17.21
CA ALA A 112 24.67 -20.27 -17.68
C ALA A 112 26.04 -20.29 -16.97
N ALA A 113 26.71 -19.14 -16.83
CA ALA A 113 28.00 -19.06 -16.14
C ALA A 113 27.89 -19.37 -14.64
N ALA A 114 26.81 -18.93 -13.98
CA ALA A 114 26.57 -19.20 -12.57
C ALA A 114 26.27 -20.69 -12.29
N ASN A 115 25.52 -21.35 -13.17
CA ASN A 115 25.05 -22.72 -12.97
C ASN A 115 26.08 -23.78 -13.40
N THR A 116 26.87 -23.51 -14.45
CA THR A 116 27.83 -24.50 -14.98
C THR A 116 29.25 -24.34 -14.45
N GLY A 117 29.63 -23.15 -13.95
CA GLY A 117 31.00 -22.87 -13.54
C GLY A 117 32.02 -22.93 -14.70
N ASP A 118 31.56 -23.05 -15.95
CA ASP A 118 32.42 -23.18 -17.12
C ASP A 118 33.10 -21.85 -17.45
N ARG A 119 34.42 -21.88 -17.57
CA ARG A 119 35.24 -20.73 -17.97
C ARG A 119 34.81 -20.16 -19.33
N ALA A 120 34.42 -21.01 -20.28
CA ALA A 120 33.96 -20.52 -21.58
C ALA A 120 32.63 -19.76 -21.48
N ALA A 121 31.70 -20.23 -20.63
CA ALA A 121 30.46 -19.53 -20.33
C ALA A 121 30.70 -18.17 -19.66
N LEU A 122 31.62 -18.11 -18.69
CA LEU A 122 32.01 -16.86 -18.03
C LEU A 122 32.62 -15.85 -19.02
N LEU A 123 33.53 -16.28 -19.90
CA LEU A 123 34.13 -15.39 -20.90
C LEU A 123 33.11 -14.86 -21.91
N ARG A 124 32.13 -15.66 -22.30
CA ARG A 124 31.00 -15.20 -23.14
C ARG A 124 30.21 -14.10 -22.43
N TYR A 125 29.84 -14.31 -21.17
CA TYR A 125 29.13 -13.30 -20.37
C TYR A 125 29.93 -11.99 -20.23
N LEU A 126 31.23 -12.07 -19.92
CA LEU A 126 32.08 -10.89 -19.78
C LEU A 126 32.27 -10.11 -21.08
N ARG A 127 32.31 -10.79 -22.24
CA ARG A 127 32.32 -10.12 -23.55
C ARG A 127 31.01 -9.40 -23.83
N LEU A 128 29.87 -10.06 -23.59
CA LEU A 128 28.55 -9.45 -23.76
C LEU A 128 28.37 -8.22 -22.86
N ARG A 129 28.83 -8.30 -21.61
CA ARG A 129 28.81 -7.19 -20.65
C ARG A 129 29.68 -6.01 -21.05
N ARG A 130 30.77 -6.23 -21.79
CA ARG A 130 31.65 -5.15 -22.27
C ARG A 130 31.10 -4.42 -23.49
N SER A 131 30.30 -5.10 -24.31
CA SER A 131 29.64 -4.54 -25.49
C SER A 131 28.25 -3.95 -25.21
N ALA A 132 27.79 -4.05 -23.96
CA ALA A 132 26.58 -3.41 -23.44
C ALA A 132 26.93 -2.02 -22.92
#